data_AF-A0A7X7K8Q8-F1
#
_entry.id   AF-A0A7X7K8Q8-F1
#
_cell.length_a   1.000
_cell.length_b   1.000
_cell.length_c   1.000
_cell.angle_alpha   90.00
_cell.angle_beta   90.00
_cell.angle_gamma   90.00
#
_symmetry.space_group_name_H-M   'P 1'
#
loop_
_entity.id
_entity.type
_entity.pdbx_description
1 polymer ?
#
loop_
_entity_poly.entity_id
_entity_poly.type
_entity_poly.pdbx_seq_one_letter_code
_entity_poly.pdbx_strand_id
1 'polypeptide(L)'
;MSEAKPCKTLAGGISHLRSGYPDHLYLKSGDVWRDESLNTIRGGGRSPAEPMVVTSYGEGARPLLEAWASTPNTMSFNTGGRMVHHLSVVGLHLKNVKLDDNHPEFTGKKADAQNSMFLGGHTNILLEDNVFDHRKVVFQHWDGRNVEDIAIRRNIFTGAYTSTSSYSQDDRPSNMYLSGIDGLLLEENVFDHGGWHPTAEGAAANMYNHNVYIQYSDLGATHVVRNNIVTRASSHGIQMRSGGLAEKNFYGRNAIGMMMGYGQDKPLPAGTPVKAHDNVVTEGHSMIKGHDYCQGNNLCTTALWGLEIIPPNTHPIDIDHNLVHSRTTSVDEEWRTLPAARYGLQSAAYTIFRKRFHPDTPVKGVGDNISWKWNPERADDRDFGHGSYSDPGRTLGDYYQHLRSTGALDQWVEDGTVDKVRTGADDFESFLELALHRSPGAWDARLSASGINDYIRTGFGW
;
A
#
# COMPACT_ATOMS: atom_id res chain seq x y z
N MET A 1 35.96 -0.14 -8.21
CA MET A 1 35.30 -0.27 -9.54
C MET A 1 34.90 1.13 -10.01
N SER A 2 34.77 1.35 -11.32
CA SER A 2 34.31 2.63 -11.87
C SER A 2 33.36 2.38 -13.03
N GLU A 3 32.61 3.40 -13.43
CA GLU A 3 31.72 3.37 -14.60
C GLU A 3 32.45 2.91 -15.88
N ALA A 4 33.73 3.23 -16.04
CA ALA A 4 34.53 2.84 -17.20
C ALA A 4 34.85 1.32 -17.25
N LYS A 5 34.66 0.59 -16.16
CA LYS A 5 34.89 -0.86 -16.05
C LYS A 5 33.81 -1.50 -15.18
N PRO A 6 32.55 -1.57 -15.65
CA PRO A 6 31.43 -2.09 -14.85
C PRO A 6 31.49 -3.61 -14.73
N CYS A 7 30.87 -4.15 -13.68
CA CYS A 7 30.60 -5.58 -13.58
C CYS A 7 29.48 -5.97 -14.55
N LYS A 8 29.57 -7.16 -15.15
CA LYS A 8 28.53 -7.68 -16.05
C LYS A 8 27.30 -8.24 -15.31
N THR A 9 27.47 -8.72 -14.08
CA THR A 9 26.44 -9.41 -13.30
C THR A 9 26.30 -8.78 -11.91
N LEU A 10 25.12 -8.93 -11.29
CA LEU A 10 24.91 -8.45 -9.91
C LEU A 10 25.81 -9.23 -8.95
N ALA A 11 25.94 -10.54 -9.15
CA ALA A 11 26.86 -11.36 -8.35
C ALA A 11 28.31 -10.86 -8.42
N GLY A 12 28.77 -10.43 -9.60
CA GLY A 12 30.10 -9.83 -9.77
C GLY A 12 30.24 -8.53 -8.98
N GLY A 13 29.26 -7.63 -9.07
CA GLY A 13 29.24 -6.37 -8.32
C GLY A 13 29.21 -6.60 -6.81
N ILE A 14 28.33 -7.50 -6.35
CA ILE A 14 28.17 -7.85 -4.93
C ILE A 14 29.46 -8.47 -4.35
N SER A 15 30.24 -9.21 -5.14
CA SER A 15 31.51 -9.79 -4.68
C SER A 15 32.56 -8.76 -4.24
N HIS A 16 32.39 -7.49 -4.62
CA HIS A 16 33.25 -6.40 -4.21
C HIS A 16 32.74 -5.66 -2.96
N LEU A 17 31.51 -5.93 -2.51
CA LEU A 17 30.93 -5.30 -1.32
C LEU A 17 31.52 -5.94 -0.06
N ARG A 18 31.91 -5.11 0.90
CA ARG A 18 32.42 -5.55 2.20
C ARG A 18 31.31 -5.45 3.24
N SER A 19 31.05 -6.56 3.93
CA SER A 19 30.16 -6.58 5.08
C SER A 19 30.69 -5.65 6.19
N GLY A 20 29.83 -4.79 6.73
CA GLY A 20 30.16 -3.82 7.78
C GLY A 20 30.80 -2.53 7.28
N TYR A 21 30.76 -2.25 5.97
CA TYR A 21 31.27 -1.03 5.35
C TYR A 21 30.17 -0.33 4.53
N PRO A 22 30.19 1.01 4.43
CA PRO A 22 29.24 1.78 3.62
C PRO A 22 29.58 1.68 2.12
N ASP A 23 29.69 0.47 1.61
CA ASP A 23 29.95 0.24 0.19
C ASP A 23 28.67 0.43 -0.62
N HIS A 24 28.82 0.94 -1.85
CA HIS A 24 27.70 1.23 -2.73
C HIS A 24 27.75 0.36 -3.98
N LEU A 25 26.61 -0.24 -4.34
CA LEU A 25 26.39 -0.95 -5.59
C LEU A 25 25.50 -0.10 -6.51
N TYR A 26 26.04 0.33 -7.63
CA TYR A 26 25.35 1.17 -8.61
C TYR A 26 24.97 0.36 -9.86
N LEU A 27 23.68 0.36 -10.21
CA LEU A 27 23.13 -0.23 -11.43
C LEU A 27 22.88 0.87 -12.45
N LYS A 28 23.19 0.64 -13.72
CA LYS A 28 23.04 1.67 -14.75
C LYS A 28 21.56 1.89 -15.07
N SER A 29 21.10 3.14 -15.06
CA SER A 29 19.76 3.53 -15.51
C SER A 29 19.50 3.02 -16.92
N GLY A 30 18.30 2.48 -17.14
CA GLY A 30 17.87 1.86 -18.40
C GLY A 30 18.31 0.40 -18.62
N ASP A 31 19.25 -0.14 -17.83
CA ASP A 31 19.65 -1.55 -17.97
C ASP A 31 18.59 -2.51 -17.42
N VAL A 32 18.49 -3.69 -18.06
CA VAL A 32 17.62 -4.78 -17.64
C VAL A 32 18.45 -5.96 -17.14
N TRP A 33 18.24 -6.35 -15.89
CA TRP A 33 18.90 -7.43 -15.16
C TRP A 33 17.93 -8.61 -15.03
N ARG A 34 17.96 -9.52 -16.00
CA ARG A 34 17.08 -10.70 -16.05
C ARG A 34 17.63 -11.84 -15.22
N ASP A 35 16.82 -12.37 -14.31
CA ASP A 35 17.16 -13.49 -13.41
C ASP A 35 18.47 -13.30 -12.62
N GLU A 36 18.85 -12.04 -12.41
CA GLU A 36 19.95 -11.65 -11.53
C GLU A 36 19.40 -11.36 -10.12
N SER A 37 20.24 -11.48 -9.10
CA SER A 37 19.78 -11.48 -7.71
C SER A 37 20.66 -10.65 -6.78
N LEU A 38 20.01 -9.87 -5.92
CA LEU A 38 20.63 -9.16 -4.79
C LEU A 38 20.81 -10.05 -3.55
N ASN A 39 20.29 -11.28 -3.57
CA ASN A 39 20.19 -12.14 -2.39
C ASN A 39 21.53 -12.62 -1.83
N THR A 40 22.63 -12.34 -2.53
CA THR A 40 23.99 -12.69 -2.12
C THR A 40 24.66 -11.59 -1.30
N ILE A 41 24.03 -10.41 -1.15
CA ILE A 41 24.47 -9.39 -0.19
C ILE A 41 24.42 -9.98 1.24
N ARG A 42 25.43 -9.66 2.06
CA ARG A 42 25.60 -10.17 3.43
C ARG A 42 25.99 -9.02 4.36
N GLY A 43 25.42 -9.02 5.56
CA GLY A 43 25.74 -8.02 6.58
C GLY A 43 25.13 -6.68 6.24
N GLY A 44 25.78 -5.87 5.41
CA GLY A 44 25.33 -4.52 5.07
C GLY A 44 26.28 -3.45 5.62
N GLY A 45 25.77 -2.26 5.92
CA GLY A 45 26.57 -1.10 6.32
C GLY A 45 27.16 -1.19 7.72
N ARG A 46 27.95 -0.19 8.10
CA ARG A 46 28.57 -0.12 9.44
C ARG A 46 27.58 0.31 10.51
N SER A 47 26.70 1.25 10.18
CA SER A 47 25.76 1.88 11.11
C SER A 47 24.61 2.55 10.35
N PRO A 48 23.56 3.06 11.03
CA PRO A 48 22.52 3.83 10.37
C PRO A 48 23.02 5.06 9.60
N ALA A 49 24.12 5.68 10.05
CA ALA A 49 24.74 6.84 9.39
C ALA A 49 25.73 6.44 8.27
N GLU A 50 26.13 5.16 8.22
CA GLU A 50 27.05 4.60 7.22
C GLU A 50 26.44 3.30 6.64
N PRO A 51 25.28 3.38 5.95
CA PRO A 51 24.63 2.22 5.37
C PRO A 51 25.37 1.73 4.13
N MET A 52 25.20 0.45 3.81
CA MET A 52 25.45 -0.07 2.47
C MET A 52 24.29 0.37 1.57
N VAL A 53 24.59 0.77 0.33
CA VAL A 53 23.58 1.31 -0.59
C VAL A 53 23.55 0.50 -1.87
N VAL A 54 22.35 0.12 -2.33
CA VAL A 54 22.10 -0.37 -3.69
C VAL A 54 21.26 0.67 -4.39
N THR A 55 21.76 1.24 -5.48
CA THR A 55 21.07 2.33 -6.18
C THR A 55 21.43 2.39 -7.67
N SER A 56 20.99 3.43 -8.36
CA SER A 56 21.20 3.65 -9.78
C SER A 56 22.21 4.76 -10.08
N TYR A 57 22.76 4.77 -11.31
CA TYR A 57 23.56 5.87 -11.85
C TYR A 57 23.21 6.12 -13.31
N GLY A 58 23.43 7.36 -13.77
CA GLY A 58 23.07 7.79 -15.13
C GLY A 58 21.62 8.26 -15.24
N GLU A 59 21.27 8.80 -16.40
CA GLU A 59 19.95 9.38 -16.68
C GLU A 59 18.99 8.34 -17.29
N GLY A 60 17.70 8.61 -17.19
CA GLY A 60 16.63 7.78 -17.79
C GLY A 60 15.93 6.87 -16.79
N ALA A 61 15.32 5.80 -17.31
CA ALA A 61 14.49 4.88 -16.52
C ALA A 61 15.29 4.18 -15.40
N ARG A 62 14.61 3.84 -14.30
CA ARG A 62 15.19 3.02 -13.22
C ARG A 62 15.77 1.72 -13.81
N PRO A 63 16.93 1.24 -13.35
CA PRO A 63 17.40 -0.10 -13.70
C PRO A 63 16.33 -1.13 -13.32
N LEU A 64 16.04 -2.02 -14.26
CA LEU A 64 14.96 -3.00 -14.16
C LEU A 64 15.51 -4.37 -13.78
N LEU A 65 15.14 -4.88 -12.61
CA LEU A 65 15.37 -6.26 -12.20
C LEU A 65 14.12 -7.07 -12.56
N GLU A 66 14.21 -7.83 -13.65
CA GLU A 66 13.16 -8.73 -14.13
C GLU A 66 13.33 -10.10 -13.51
N ALA A 67 12.34 -10.52 -12.72
CA ALA A 67 12.20 -11.90 -12.32
C ALA A 67 11.43 -12.66 -13.41
N TRP A 68 12.12 -13.55 -14.12
CA TRP A 68 11.58 -14.35 -15.21
C TRP A 68 11.20 -15.76 -14.75
N ALA A 69 11.91 -16.27 -13.75
CA ALA A 69 11.61 -17.54 -13.10
C ALA A 69 11.28 -17.36 -11.62
N SER A 70 10.68 -18.39 -11.02
CA SER A 70 10.45 -18.44 -9.58
C SER A 70 11.75 -18.49 -8.75
N THR A 71 12.89 -18.73 -9.42
CA THR A 71 14.23 -18.68 -8.86
C THR A 71 15.24 -18.27 -9.93
N PRO A 72 16.26 -17.46 -9.59
CA PRO A 72 16.51 -16.92 -8.25
C PRO A 72 15.53 -15.80 -7.91
N ASN A 73 15.15 -15.68 -6.63
CA ASN A 73 14.42 -14.48 -6.20
C ASN A 73 15.30 -13.25 -6.39
N THR A 74 14.77 -12.18 -6.94
CA THR A 74 15.58 -10.97 -7.24
C THR A 74 16.02 -10.23 -5.98
N MET A 75 15.23 -10.24 -4.90
CA MET A 75 15.54 -9.55 -3.64
C MET A 75 14.93 -10.22 -2.39
N SER A 76 15.36 -11.43 -2.05
CA SER A 76 15.00 -12.14 -0.81
C SER A 76 16.20 -12.42 0.08
N PHE A 77 16.16 -11.88 1.29
CA PHE A 77 17.07 -12.11 2.40
C PHE A 77 16.36 -12.93 3.48
N ASN A 78 16.58 -14.25 3.46
CA ASN A 78 15.96 -15.17 4.41
C ASN A 78 16.97 -15.62 5.48
N THR A 79 16.52 -16.35 6.50
CA THR A 79 17.41 -16.85 7.57
C THR A 79 18.51 -17.80 7.05
N GLY A 80 19.52 -18.07 7.90
CA GLY A 80 20.68 -18.89 7.53
C GLY A 80 21.90 -18.08 7.06
N GLY A 81 22.23 -16.99 7.75
CA GLY A 81 23.43 -16.18 7.49
C GLY A 81 23.28 -15.10 6.43
N ARG A 82 22.06 -14.85 5.91
CA ARG A 82 21.77 -13.77 4.94
C ARG A 82 21.11 -12.56 5.57
N MET A 83 21.27 -12.39 6.88
CA MET A 83 20.76 -11.22 7.58
C MET A 83 21.47 -9.99 7.06
N VAL A 84 20.68 -8.95 6.82
CA VAL A 84 21.16 -7.65 6.40
C VAL A 84 20.76 -6.62 7.45
N HIS A 85 21.66 -5.68 7.70
CA HIS A 85 21.54 -4.55 8.59
C HIS A 85 22.13 -3.31 7.90
N HIS A 86 21.55 -2.14 8.16
CA HIS A 86 22.05 -0.89 7.57
C HIS A 86 22.15 -0.96 6.04
N LEU A 87 21.05 -1.34 5.39
CA LEU A 87 20.96 -1.48 3.93
C LEU A 87 19.89 -0.54 3.38
N SER A 88 20.27 0.27 2.40
CA SER A 88 19.37 1.11 1.63
C SER A 88 19.27 0.58 0.20
N VAL A 89 18.05 0.37 -0.29
CA VAL A 89 17.78 0.05 -1.69
C VAL A 89 16.97 1.20 -2.28
N VAL A 90 17.56 1.91 -3.24
CA VAL A 90 17.03 3.20 -3.71
C VAL A 90 16.94 3.27 -5.23
N GLY A 91 15.77 3.62 -5.77
CA GLY A 91 15.64 3.97 -7.18
C GLY A 91 15.65 2.79 -8.16
N LEU A 92 15.23 1.60 -7.74
CA LEU A 92 15.19 0.39 -8.60
C LEU A 92 13.77 0.07 -9.07
N HIS A 93 13.64 -0.52 -10.26
CA HIS A 93 12.39 -1.14 -10.70
C HIS A 93 12.52 -2.65 -10.60
N LEU A 94 11.70 -3.26 -9.76
CA LEU A 94 11.65 -4.68 -9.48
C LEU A 94 10.35 -5.25 -10.05
N LYS A 95 10.41 -6.06 -11.10
CA LYS A 95 9.23 -6.55 -11.83
C LYS A 95 9.12 -8.07 -11.87
N ASN A 96 7.91 -8.59 -11.73
CA ASN A 96 7.60 -9.98 -12.08
C ASN A 96 6.84 -10.05 -13.41
N VAL A 97 7.55 -10.42 -14.48
CA VAL A 97 6.96 -10.41 -15.84
C VAL A 97 5.95 -11.53 -16.07
N LYS A 98 5.94 -12.57 -15.23
CA LYS A 98 4.99 -13.68 -15.35
C LYS A 98 3.64 -13.40 -14.70
N LEU A 99 3.55 -12.31 -13.94
CA LEU A 99 2.31 -11.83 -13.32
C LEU A 99 1.78 -10.54 -13.97
N ASP A 100 2.41 -10.04 -15.04
CA ASP A 100 1.92 -8.90 -15.82
C ASP A 100 1.17 -9.41 -17.05
N ASP A 101 -0.14 -9.18 -17.13
CA ASP A 101 -1.01 -9.69 -18.20
C ASP A 101 -0.77 -9.05 -19.58
N ASN A 102 0.00 -7.97 -19.64
CA ASN A 102 0.44 -7.33 -20.89
C ASN A 102 1.77 -7.87 -21.41
N HIS A 103 2.45 -8.71 -20.62
CA HIS A 103 3.75 -9.27 -21.00
C HIS A 103 3.58 -10.61 -21.75
N PRO A 104 4.35 -10.87 -22.83
CA PRO A 104 4.24 -12.12 -23.60
C PRO A 104 4.46 -13.42 -22.81
N GLU A 105 5.15 -13.33 -21.68
CA GLU A 105 5.47 -14.46 -20.79
C GLU A 105 4.48 -14.62 -19.63
N PHE A 106 3.37 -13.89 -19.65
CA PHE A 106 2.34 -13.96 -18.62
C PHE A 106 1.88 -15.40 -18.40
N THR A 107 1.89 -15.83 -17.14
CA THR A 107 1.28 -17.11 -16.72
C THR A 107 0.20 -16.89 -15.67
N GLY A 108 0.31 -15.83 -14.86
CA GLY A 108 -0.52 -15.56 -13.69
C GLY A 108 -0.34 -16.58 -12.55
N LYS A 109 0.46 -17.64 -12.73
CA LYS A 109 0.48 -18.78 -11.82
C LYS A 109 1.15 -18.43 -10.50
N LYS A 110 0.56 -18.90 -9.40
CA LYS A 110 1.16 -18.79 -8.05
C LYS A 110 2.61 -19.28 -7.98
N ALA A 111 2.94 -20.37 -8.69
CA ALA A 111 4.29 -20.92 -8.70
C ALA A 111 5.35 -20.00 -9.31
N ASP A 112 4.93 -19.02 -10.12
CA ASP A 112 5.78 -18.00 -10.74
C ASP A 112 5.82 -16.69 -9.91
N ALA A 113 5.11 -16.62 -8.78
CA ALA A 113 5.12 -15.44 -7.93
C ALA A 113 6.50 -15.20 -7.29
N GLN A 114 6.81 -13.92 -7.09
CA GLN A 114 8.11 -13.45 -6.63
C GLN A 114 7.92 -12.44 -5.49
N ASN A 115 8.77 -12.55 -4.47
CA ASN A 115 8.71 -11.70 -3.29
C ASN A 115 10.03 -10.95 -3.09
N SER A 116 9.94 -9.70 -2.67
CA SER A 116 11.03 -9.05 -1.93
C SER A 116 10.87 -9.39 -0.45
N MET A 117 11.76 -10.17 0.15
CA MET A 117 11.48 -10.79 1.45
C MET A 117 12.63 -10.63 2.44
N PHE A 118 12.30 -10.29 3.68
CA PHE A 118 13.21 -10.09 4.80
C PHE A 118 12.68 -10.86 6.00
N LEU A 119 13.22 -12.06 6.25
CA LEU A 119 12.77 -12.95 7.33
C LEU A 119 13.78 -13.01 8.48
N GLY A 120 13.33 -12.67 9.69
CA GLY A 120 14.13 -12.67 10.90
C GLY A 120 14.70 -11.28 11.24
N GLY A 121 15.77 -11.26 12.05
CA GLY A 121 16.40 -10.04 12.59
C GLY A 121 17.15 -9.13 11.62
N HIS A 122 16.47 -8.66 10.57
CA HIS A 122 16.94 -7.56 9.74
C HIS A 122 16.71 -6.24 10.47
N THR A 123 17.70 -5.33 10.43
CA THR A 123 17.64 -4.08 11.19
C THR A 123 18.03 -2.88 10.33
N ASN A 124 17.33 -1.76 10.47
CA ASN A 124 17.68 -0.49 9.81
C ASN A 124 17.77 -0.65 8.29
N ILE A 125 16.63 -1.01 7.69
CA ILE A 125 16.47 -1.18 6.24
C ILE A 125 15.66 -0.03 5.67
N LEU A 126 16.17 0.58 4.61
CA LEU A 126 15.48 1.62 3.84
C LEU A 126 15.14 1.10 2.45
N LEU A 127 13.85 1.13 2.10
CA LEU A 127 13.39 1.01 0.71
C LEU A 127 12.86 2.38 0.29
N GLU A 128 13.50 3.03 -0.68
CA GLU A 128 13.12 4.36 -1.16
C GLU A 128 13.12 4.49 -2.68
N ASP A 129 12.16 5.21 -3.25
CA ASP A 129 12.09 5.50 -4.70
C ASP A 129 12.06 4.25 -5.60
N ASN A 130 11.65 3.09 -5.07
CA ASN A 130 11.57 1.86 -5.85
C ASN A 130 10.19 1.66 -6.46
N VAL A 131 10.14 0.89 -7.54
CA VAL A 131 8.90 0.35 -8.11
C VAL A 131 8.88 -1.16 -7.88
N PHE A 132 7.85 -1.64 -7.21
CA PHE A 132 7.56 -3.05 -7.00
C PHE A 132 6.37 -3.45 -7.88
N ASP A 133 6.68 -3.90 -9.09
CA ASP A 133 5.71 -4.19 -10.14
C ASP A 133 5.33 -5.68 -10.15
N HIS A 134 4.05 -5.96 -9.90
CA HIS A 134 3.46 -7.29 -9.81
C HIS A 134 4.15 -8.22 -8.81
N ARG A 135 4.56 -7.67 -7.67
CA ARG A 135 5.32 -8.41 -6.64
C ARG A 135 5.01 -7.97 -5.22
N LYS A 136 5.17 -8.90 -4.28
CA LYS A 136 4.94 -8.66 -2.85
C LYS A 136 6.23 -8.26 -2.14
N VAL A 137 6.14 -7.34 -1.18
CA VAL A 137 7.20 -7.06 -0.20
C VAL A 137 6.83 -7.64 1.16
N VAL A 138 7.79 -8.31 1.81
CA VAL A 138 7.60 -9.03 3.07
C VAL A 138 8.67 -8.65 4.07
N PHE A 139 8.25 -8.19 5.25
CA PHE A 139 9.08 -8.14 6.46
C PHE A 139 8.39 -8.97 7.53
N GLN A 140 9.08 -9.97 8.06
CA GLN A 140 8.47 -10.89 8.99
C GLN A 140 9.46 -11.40 10.05
N HIS A 141 9.04 -11.33 11.32
CA HIS A 141 9.70 -12.03 12.40
C HIS A 141 9.82 -13.52 12.06
N TRP A 142 11.00 -14.09 12.29
CA TRP A 142 11.27 -15.49 11.98
C TRP A 142 12.40 -16.01 12.87
N ASP A 143 12.36 -17.30 13.22
CA ASP A 143 13.33 -17.95 14.12
C ASP A 143 13.57 -17.15 15.42
N GLY A 144 12.49 -16.67 16.05
CA GLY A 144 12.54 -15.94 17.32
C GLY A 144 13.17 -14.54 17.26
N ARG A 145 13.34 -13.96 16.07
CA ARG A 145 13.92 -12.63 15.87
C ARG A 145 12.95 -11.72 15.13
N ASN A 146 12.68 -10.56 15.71
CA ASN A 146 11.89 -9.50 15.10
C ASN A 146 12.70 -8.73 14.08
N VAL A 147 12.02 -8.14 13.12
CA VAL A 147 12.60 -7.15 12.21
C VAL A 147 12.59 -5.79 12.93
N GLU A 148 13.62 -4.96 12.76
CA GLU A 148 13.77 -3.70 13.50
C GLU A 148 14.08 -2.51 12.57
N ASP A 149 13.59 -1.32 12.90
CA ASP A 149 13.88 -0.05 12.23
C ASP A 149 13.71 -0.09 10.69
N ILE A 150 12.47 -0.26 10.24
CA ILE A 150 12.14 -0.39 8.82
C ILE A 150 11.49 0.88 8.29
N ALA A 151 12.13 1.50 7.31
CA ALA A 151 11.60 2.63 6.57
C ALA A 151 11.29 2.21 5.13
N ILE A 152 10.02 2.32 4.75
CA ILE A 152 9.56 2.11 3.39
C ILE A 152 8.89 3.40 2.98
N ARG A 153 9.58 4.19 2.16
CA ARG A 153 9.11 5.53 1.81
C ARG A 153 9.18 5.80 0.34
N ARG A 154 8.23 6.54 -0.21
CA ARG A 154 8.31 6.99 -1.60
C ARG A 154 8.53 5.83 -2.56
N ASN A 155 7.79 4.74 -2.42
CA ASN A 155 7.83 3.63 -3.37
C ASN A 155 6.47 3.49 -4.05
N ILE A 156 6.47 2.81 -5.19
CA ILE A 156 5.28 2.46 -5.96
C ILE A 156 5.11 0.95 -5.90
N PHE A 157 3.91 0.48 -5.55
CA PHE A 157 3.57 -0.94 -5.48
C PHE A 157 2.32 -1.22 -6.31
N THR A 158 2.43 -2.15 -7.25
CA THR A 158 1.34 -2.51 -8.16
C THR A 158 1.11 -4.02 -8.19
N GLY A 159 -0.16 -4.43 -8.15
CA GLY A 159 -0.59 -5.68 -8.77
C GLY A 159 0.03 -6.97 -8.22
N ALA A 160 0.33 -7.07 -6.92
CA ALA A 160 0.70 -8.37 -6.36
C ALA A 160 -0.52 -9.30 -6.29
N TYR A 161 -0.73 -10.14 -7.31
CA TYR A 161 -1.81 -11.12 -7.41
C TYR A 161 -1.34 -12.48 -7.92
N THR A 162 -2.22 -13.48 -7.92
CA THR A 162 -2.06 -14.75 -8.66
C THR A 162 -3.39 -15.13 -9.31
N SER A 163 -3.38 -16.03 -10.30
CA SER A 163 -4.58 -16.62 -10.92
C SER A 163 -5.33 -17.58 -10.00
N THR A 164 -4.95 -17.64 -8.72
CA THR A 164 -5.67 -18.34 -7.67
C THR A 164 -6.14 -17.42 -6.55
N SER A 165 -6.02 -16.10 -6.72
CA SER A 165 -6.44 -15.11 -5.71
C SER A 165 -7.90 -15.30 -5.33
N SER A 166 -8.76 -15.76 -6.24
CA SER A 166 -10.21 -15.87 -5.98
C SER A 166 -10.66 -17.15 -5.31
N TYR A 167 -9.77 -18.14 -5.15
CA TYR A 167 -10.20 -19.51 -4.82
C TYR A 167 -9.77 -19.98 -3.42
N SER A 168 -8.86 -19.28 -2.75
CA SER A 168 -8.31 -19.73 -1.47
C SER A 168 -8.19 -18.63 -0.44
N GLN A 169 -8.44 -18.98 0.81
CA GLN A 169 -8.12 -18.15 1.98
C GLN A 169 -6.67 -18.36 2.47
N ASP A 170 -6.00 -19.41 1.97
CA ASP A 170 -4.66 -19.79 2.41
C ASP A 170 -3.59 -19.10 1.55
N ASP A 171 -3.93 -18.77 0.30
CA ASP A 171 -3.13 -17.89 -0.53
C ASP A 171 -3.60 -16.46 -0.42
N ARG A 172 -2.75 -15.59 0.14
CA ARG A 172 -3.09 -14.20 0.43
C ARG A 172 -2.16 -13.25 -0.31
N PRO A 173 -2.24 -13.15 -1.64
CA PRO A 173 -1.47 -12.14 -2.36
C PRO A 173 -1.85 -10.75 -1.86
N SER A 174 -0.83 -9.91 -1.70
CA SER A 174 -0.93 -8.53 -1.20
C SER A 174 0.33 -7.80 -1.62
N ASN A 175 0.26 -6.49 -1.85
CA ASN A 175 1.46 -5.72 -2.19
C ASN A 175 2.48 -5.79 -1.03
N MET A 176 2.00 -5.84 0.21
CA MET A 176 2.86 -5.90 1.38
C MET A 176 2.32 -6.79 2.50
N TYR A 177 3.20 -7.59 3.11
CA TYR A 177 2.94 -8.31 4.36
C TYR A 177 4.00 -7.98 5.41
N LEU A 178 3.56 -7.44 6.54
CA LEU A 178 4.41 -6.97 7.63
C LEU A 178 4.04 -7.68 8.93
N SER A 179 5.01 -8.24 9.66
CA SER A 179 4.74 -9.01 10.87
C SER A 179 5.90 -8.96 11.86
N GLY A 180 5.63 -8.58 13.12
CA GLY A 180 6.65 -8.52 14.18
C GLY A 180 7.79 -7.57 13.84
N ILE A 181 7.44 -6.34 13.48
CA ILE A 181 8.38 -5.24 13.20
C ILE A 181 8.40 -4.33 14.43
N ASP A 182 9.58 -3.99 14.93
CA ASP A 182 9.77 -2.95 15.93
C ASP A 182 10.35 -1.71 15.24
N GLY A 183 9.58 -0.63 15.17
CA GLY A 183 9.95 0.58 14.43
C GLY A 183 9.61 0.45 12.95
N LEU A 184 8.37 0.83 12.58
CA LEU A 184 7.91 0.84 11.20
C LEU A 184 7.54 2.26 10.78
N LEU A 185 8.12 2.71 9.66
CA LEU A 185 7.69 3.89 8.92
C LEU A 185 7.22 3.49 7.52
N LEU A 186 5.94 3.68 7.23
CA LEU A 186 5.37 3.66 5.88
C LEU A 186 5.00 5.08 5.47
N GLU A 187 5.78 5.70 4.59
CA GLU A 187 5.64 7.13 4.27
C GLU A 187 5.58 7.43 2.77
N GLU A 188 4.62 8.24 2.32
CA GLU A 188 4.61 8.78 0.95
C GLU A 188 4.64 7.71 -0.17
N ASN A 189 4.20 6.48 0.10
CA ASN A 189 4.14 5.42 -0.90
C ASN A 189 2.83 5.49 -1.71
N VAL A 190 2.84 4.91 -2.90
CA VAL A 190 1.66 4.65 -3.72
C VAL A 190 1.42 3.13 -3.77
N PHE A 191 0.26 2.69 -3.29
CA PHE A 191 -0.16 1.29 -3.33
C PHE A 191 -1.39 1.13 -4.20
N ASP A 192 -1.34 0.20 -5.14
CA ASP A 192 -2.43 0.00 -6.06
C ASP A 192 -2.64 -1.47 -6.46
N HIS A 193 -3.91 -1.87 -6.66
CA HIS A 193 -4.28 -3.21 -7.15
C HIS A 193 -3.72 -4.41 -6.35
N GLY A 194 -3.46 -4.24 -5.06
CA GLY A 194 -2.96 -5.30 -4.21
C GLY A 194 -3.96 -6.45 -4.07
N GLY A 195 -3.53 -7.64 -4.47
CA GLY A 195 -4.20 -8.89 -4.18
C GLY A 195 -5.29 -9.33 -5.16
N TRP A 196 -5.46 -8.63 -6.29
CA TRP A 196 -6.41 -8.99 -7.35
C TRP A 196 -6.05 -8.33 -8.69
N HIS A 197 -6.67 -8.78 -9.78
CA HIS A 197 -6.54 -8.21 -11.12
C HIS A 197 -7.93 -8.04 -11.77
N PRO A 198 -8.18 -6.97 -12.54
CA PRO A 198 -9.49 -6.72 -13.14
C PRO A 198 -9.88 -7.73 -14.22
N THR A 199 -8.92 -8.20 -15.01
CA THR A 199 -9.15 -9.00 -16.23
C THR A 199 -8.61 -10.43 -16.17
N ALA A 200 -7.70 -10.74 -15.23
CA ALA A 200 -7.08 -12.07 -15.20
C ALA A 200 -8.01 -13.08 -14.52
N GLU A 201 -8.23 -14.22 -15.17
CA GLU A 201 -9.06 -15.31 -14.63
C GLU A 201 -8.51 -15.82 -13.29
N GLY A 202 -9.42 -16.13 -12.36
CA GLY A 202 -9.08 -16.56 -10.99
C GLY A 202 -8.33 -15.54 -10.13
N ALA A 203 -8.25 -14.29 -10.58
CA ALA A 203 -7.58 -13.19 -9.88
C ALA A 203 -8.54 -12.12 -9.35
N ALA A 204 -9.85 -12.34 -9.30
CA ALA A 204 -10.79 -11.47 -8.58
C ALA A 204 -10.45 -11.27 -7.10
N ALA A 205 -10.99 -10.18 -6.56
CA ALA A 205 -10.83 -9.77 -5.18
C ALA A 205 -11.47 -10.75 -4.18
N ASN A 206 -10.84 -10.84 -3.01
CA ASN A 206 -11.29 -11.59 -1.84
C ASN A 206 -10.95 -10.84 -0.53
N MET A 207 -11.59 -11.23 0.59
CA MET A 207 -11.48 -10.57 1.92
C MET A 207 -10.13 -10.71 2.62
N TYR A 208 -9.26 -11.61 2.15
CA TYR A 208 -7.97 -11.95 2.75
C TYR A 208 -6.77 -11.31 2.05
N ASN A 209 -7.03 -10.59 0.96
CA ASN A 209 -6.02 -9.96 0.11
C ASN A 209 -6.09 -8.44 0.26
N HIS A 210 -4.94 -7.77 0.28
CA HIS A 210 -4.84 -6.36 0.66
C HIS A 210 -3.80 -5.61 -0.18
N ASN A 211 -3.82 -4.28 -0.10
CA ASN A 211 -2.62 -3.52 -0.44
C ASN A 211 -1.56 -3.75 0.64
N VAL A 212 -1.84 -3.38 1.89
CA VAL A 212 -0.93 -3.57 3.01
C VAL A 212 -1.58 -4.37 4.12
N TYR A 213 -0.95 -5.48 4.52
CA TYR A 213 -1.34 -6.27 5.68
C TYR A 213 -0.27 -6.20 6.77
N ILE A 214 -0.58 -5.51 7.87
CA ILE A 214 0.22 -5.51 9.08
C ILE A 214 -0.43 -6.47 10.07
N GLN A 215 0.29 -7.55 10.37
CA GLN A 215 -0.14 -8.58 11.30
C GLN A 215 -0.21 -8.04 12.74
N TYR A 216 -1.04 -8.70 13.54
CA TYR A 216 -1.08 -8.48 14.99
C TYR A 216 0.32 -8.67 15.61
N SER A 217 0.71 -7.69 16.44
CA SER A 217 1.87 -7.74 17.33
C SER A 217 1.64 -6.77 18.50
N ASP A 218 2.46 -6.89 19.53
CA ASP A 218 2.54 -5.95 20.66
C ASP A 218 3.37 -4.69 20.36
N LEU A 219 3.89 -4.57 19.13
CA LEU A 219 4.80 -3.51 18.70
C LEU A 219 4.08 -2.33 18.01
N GLY A 220 2.75 -2.31 17.99
CA GLY A 220 1.99 -1.26 17.31
C GLY A 220 2.34 0.17 17.73
N ALA A 221 2.84 0.37 18.96
CA ALA A 221 3.29 1.67 19.45
C ALA A 221 4.47 2.27 18.67
N THR A 222 5.22 1.46 17.92
CA THR A 222 6.36 1.87 17.11
C THR A 222 6.02 1.96 15.61
N HIS A 223 4.74 1.82 15.24
CA HIS A 223 4.28 1.90 13.86
C HIS A 223 3.71 3.27 13.49
N VAL A 224 4.24 3.85 12.41
CA VAL A 224 3.77 5.10 11.79
C VAL A 224 3.49 4.86 10.31
N VAL A 225 2.27 5.15 9.89
CA VAL A 225 1.80 5.02 8.51
C VAL A 225 1.23 6.38 8.07
N ARG A 226 1.93 7.08 7.17
CA ARG A 226 1.56 8.45 6.83
C ARG A 226 1.73 8.85 5.37
N ASN A 227 0.90 9.79 4.92
CA ASN A 227 1.00 10.40 3.60
C ASN A 227 0.98 9.41 2.42
N ASN A 228 0.45 8.20 2.60
CA ASN A 228 0.39 7.20 1.52
C ASN A 228 -0.86 7.40 0.65
N ILE A 229 -0.73 7.13 -0.64
CA ILE A 229 -1.86 6.98 -1.58
C ILE A 229 -2.15 5.49 -1.68
N VAL A 230 -3.38 5.09 -1.34
CA VAL A 230 -3.74 3.68 -1.27
C VAL A 230 -5.02 3.44 -2.05
N THR A 231 -4.93 2.74 -3.17
CA THR A 231 -6.04 2.60 -4.10
C THR A 231 -6.30 1.17 -4.54
N ARG A 232 -7.56 0.90 -4.91
CA ARG A 232 -7.96 -0.33 -5.60
C ARG A 232 -7.46 -1.61 -4.94
N ALA A 233 -7.41 -1.68 -3.61
CA ALA A 233 -7.11 -2.93 -2.93
C ALA A 233 -8.21 -3.97 -3.16
N SER A 234 -7.86 -5.25 -3.02
CA SER A 234 -8.84 -6.34 -2.99
C SER A 234 -9.85 -6.15 -1.85
N SER A 235 -9.40 -6.27 -0.59
CA SER A 235 -10.18 -5.97 0.62
C SER A 235 -9.83 -4.61 1.20
N HIS A 236 -8.75 -4.58 1.97
CA HIS A 236 -8.32 -3.42 2.74
C HIS A 236 -7.22 -2.68 1.99
N GLY A 237 -7.33 -1.36 1.95
CA GLY A 237 -6.20 -0.51 1.62
C GLY A 237 -5.05 -0.79 2.58
N ILE A 238 -5.25 -0.53 3.87
CA ILE A 238 -4.29 -0.91 4.91
C ILE A 238 -5.02 -1.60 6.05
N GLN A 239 -4.56 -2.80 6.41
CA GLN A 239 -5.01 -3.51 7.61
C GLN A 239 -3.91 -3.46 8.68
N MET A 240 -4.11 -2.65 9.72
CA MET A 240 -3.17 -2.39 10.81
C MET A 240 -3.58 -3.13 12.08
N ARG A 241 -3.45 -4.45 12.10
CA ARG A 241 -3.94 -5.27 13.23
C ARG A 241 -3.24 -4.99 14.56
N SER A 242 -2.02 -4.49 14.51
CA SER A 242 -1.22 -4.11 15.68
C SER A 242 -1.60 -2.75 16.27
N GLY A 243 -2.45 -1.95 15.61
CA GLY A 243 -2.65 -0.54 15.94
C GLY A 243 -1.50 0.32 15.40
N GLY A 244 -1.24 1.45 16.05
CA GLY A 244 -0.24 2.45 15.64
C GLY A 244 -0.85 3.82 15.35
N LEU A 245 -0.09 4.62 14.61
CA LEU A 245 -0.52 5.90 14.05
C LEU A 245 -0.72 5.77 12.54
N ALA A 246 -1.91 6.12 12.08
CA ALA A 246 -2.24 6.31 10.68
C ALA A 246 -2.64 7.77 10.44
N GLU A 247 -1.80 8.56 9.78
CA GLU A 247 -2.08 9.99 9.57
C GLU A 247 -1.98 10.45 8.12
N LYS A 248 -2.87 11.35 7.68
CA LYS A 248 -2.76 12.05 6.38
C LYS A 248 -2.67 11.12 5.17
N ASN A 249 -3.18 9.90 5.26
CA ASN A 249 -3.24 8.99 4.13
C ASN A 249 -4.46 9.30 3.26
N PHE A 250 -4.35 8.98 1.97
CA PHE A 250 -5.46 9.03 1.02
C PHE A 250 -5.86 7.60 0.63
N TYR A 251 -7.15 7.31 0.69
CA TYR A 251 -7.73 6.02 0.31
C TYR A 251 -8.80 6.22 -0.77
N GLY A 252 -8.62 5.60 -1.94
CA GLY A 252 -9.56 5.70 -3.07
C GLY A 252 -9.90 4.32 -3.66
N ARG A 253 -11.17 4.02 -3.94
CA ARG A 253 -11.56 2.75 -4.60
C ARG A 253 -11.09 1.49 -3.89
N ASN A 254 -11.01 1.53 -2.56
CA ASN A 254 -10.88 0.34 -1.73
C ASN A 254 -12.27 -0.14 -1.27
N ALA A 255 -12.39 -1.41 -0.94
CA ALA A 255 -13.60 -1.91 -0.28
C ALA A 255 -13.60 -1.49 1.19
N ILE A 256 -12.46 -1.63 1.86
CA ILE A 256 -12.23 -1.10 3.19
C ILE A 256 -11.02 -0.17 3.09
N GLY A 257 -11.17 1.12 3.37
CA GLY A 257 -10.06 2.08 3.27
C GLY A 257 -8.92 1.69 4.22
N MET A 258 -9.22 1.67 5.51
CA MET A 258 -8.29 1.25 6.54
C MET A 258 -8.98 0.45 7.64
N MET A 259 -8.29 -0.53 8.19
CA MET A 259 -8.65 -1.18 9.44
C MET A 259 -7.55 -1.02 10.50
N MET A 260 -7.90 -0.75 11.75
CA MET A 260 -6.95 -0.68 12.87
C MET A 260 -7.38 -1.53 14.06
N GLY A 261 -6.43 -2.25 14.65
CA GLY A 261 -6.62 -3.08 15.83
C GLY A 261 -7.07 -4.50 15.52
N TYR A 262 -7.38 -5.25 16.57
CA TYR A 262 -7.84 -6.63 16.44
C TYR A 262 -8.92 -7.00 17.46
N GLY A 263 -9.70 -8.02 17.09
CA GLY A 263 -10.81 -8.55 17.88
C GLY A 263 -10.45 -8.92 19.31
N GLN A 264 -11.49 -9.14 20.12
CA GLN A 264 -11.38 -9.40 21.56
C GLN A 264 -10.53 -10.65 21.91
N ASP A 265 -10.31 -11.55 20.94
CA ASP A 265 -9.48 -12.76 21.08
C ASP A 265 -7.97 -12.47 21.02
N LYS A 266 -7.55 -11.31 20.48
CA LYS A 266 -6.16 -10.81 20.59
C LYS A 266 -6.18 -9.34 20.98
N PRO A 267 -6.36 -9.04 22.28
CA PRO A 267 -6.36 -7.67 22.72
C PRO A 267 -4.98 -7.04 22.53
N LEU A 268 -4.94 -5.81 22.03
CA LEU A 268 -3.71 -5.02 21.98
C LEU A 268 -3.14 -4.82 23.41
N PRO A 269 -1.82 -4.65 23.57
CA PRO A 269 -1.25 -4.24 24.84
C PRO A 269 -1.86 -2.94 25.38
N ALA A 270 -1.88 -2.77 26.70
CA ALA A 270 -2.36 -1.54 27.31
C ALA A 270 -1.51 -0.35 26.85
N GLY A 271 -2.16 0.74 26.43
CA GLY A 271 -1.48 1.93 25.94
C GLY A 271 -1.01 1.86 24.48
N THR A 272 -1.22 0.75 23.77
CA THR A 272 -0.99 0.71 22.33
C THR A 272 -1.88 1.76 21.64
N PRO A 273 -1.30 2.69 20.87
CA PRO A 273 -2.06 3.71 20.17
C PRO A 273 -2.97 3.05 19.11
N VAL A 274 -4.20 3.55 19.03
CA VAL A 274 -5.06 3.33 17.87
C VAL A 274 -5.46 4.72 17.39
N LYS A 275 -4.58 5.32 16.58
CA LYS A 275 -4.72 6.70 16.14
C LYS A 275 -4.95 6.80 14.64
N ALA A 276 -6.03 7.44 14.25
CA ALA A 276 -6.30 7.77 12.84
C ALA A 276 -6.53 9.28 12.77
N HIS A 277 -5.64 10.01 12.09
CA HIS A 277 -5.68 11.48 12.02
C HIS A 277 -5.64 11.97 10.57
N ASP A 278 -6.46 12.97 10.23
CA ASP A 278 -6.36 13.69 8.95
C ASP A 278 -6.44 12.81 7.68
N ASN A 279 -6.94 11.58 7.78
CA ASN A 279 -7.05 10.70 6.62
C ASN A 279 -8.25 11.09 5.75
N VAL A 280 -8.14 10.85 4.44
CA VAL A 280 -9.25 11.02 3.49
C VAL A 280 -9.57 9.68 2.86
N VAL A 281 -10.84 9.28 2.91
CA VAL A 281 -11.34 8.08 2.23
C VAL A 281 -12.47 8.47 1.29
N THR A 282 -12.35 8.05 0.03
CA THR A 282 -13.32 8.36 -1.01
C THR A 282 -13.47 7.25 -2.05
N GLU A 283 -14.47 7.41 -2.91
CA GLU A 283 -14.66 6.60 -4.11
C GLU A 283 -14.68 5.08 -3.84
N GLY A 284 -15.37 4.61 -2.80
CA GLY A 284 -15.36 3.18 -2.43
C GLY A 284 -15.70 2.23 -3.58
N HIS A 285 -15.09 1.03 -3.59
CA HIS A 285 -15.23 0.01 -4.64
C HIS A 285 -15.37 -1.36 -4.00
N SER A 286 -16.39 -2.13 -4.38
CA SER A 286 -16.74 -3.38 -3.69
C SER A 286 -15.60 -4.40 -3.69
N MET A 287 -15.73 -5.39 -2.81
CA MET A 287 -14.94 -6.62 -2.86
C MET A 287 -15.36 -7.56 -3.99
N ILE A 288 -16.53 -7.31 -4.57
CA ILE A 288 -17.14 -8.12 -5.63
C ILE A 288 -16.72 -7.51 -6.95
N LYS A 289 -15.50 -7.85 -7.39
CA LYS A 289 -14.84 -7.28 -8.58
C LYS A 289 -13.79 -8.23 -9.14
N GLY A 290 -13.53 -8.09 -10.44
CA GLY A 290 -12.68 -8.98 -11.23
C GLY A 290 -13.42 -10.24 -11.69
N HIS A 291 -12.72 -11.09 -12.45
CA HIS A 291 -13.29 -12.36 -12.93
C HIS A 291 -13.22 -13.44 -11.85
N ASP A 292 -14.30 -14.23 -11.72
CA ASP A 292 -14.43 -15.32 -10.74
C ASP A 292 -14.46 -14.85 -9.28
N TYR A 293 -15.07 -13.70 -9.01
CA TYR A 293 -15.25 -13.26 -7.63
C TYR A 293 -16.03 -14.30 -6.81
N CYS A 294 -15.66 -14.44 -5.54
CA CYS A 294 -16.41 -15.22 -4.55
C CYS A 294 -16.61 -16.71 -4.86
N GLN A 295 -15.71 -17.33 -5.63
CA GLN A 295 -15.81 -18.74 -6.03
C GLN A 295 -15.41 -19.74 -4.93
N GLY A 296 -14.74 -19.31 -3.86
CA GLY A 296 -14.41 -20.16 -2.72
C GLY A 296 -15.26 -19.90 -1.48
N ASN A 297 -15.19 -20.83 -0.53
CA ASN A 297 -15.91 -20.73 0.74
C ASN A 297 -15.41 -19.55 1.57
N ASN A 298 -16.32 -18.68 2.00
CA ASN A 298 -16.02 -17.54 2.88
C ASN A 298 -14.96 -16.57 2.33
N LEU A 299 -14.92 -16.35 1.01
CA LEU A 299 -13.92 -15.48 0.39
C LEU A 299 -14.37 -14.04 0.16
N CYS A 300 -15.67 -13.77 0.25
CA CYS A 300 -16.22 -12.44 0.03
C CYS A 300 -17.12 -11.98 1.16
N THR A 301 -17.14 -10.67 1.31
CA THR A 301 -18.07 -9.90 2.13
C THR A 301 -18.60 -8.76 1.28
N THR A 302 -19.76 -8.21 1.62
CA THR A 302 -20.23 -6.95 1.03
C THR A 302 -19.72 -5.73 1.81
N ALA A 303 -18.58 -5.87 2.49
CA ALA A 303 -17.99 -4.79 3.24
C ALA A 303 -17.62 -3.65 2.28
N LEU A 304 -18.16 -2.47 2.57
CA LEU A 304 -17.80 -1.23 1.92
C LEU A 304 -17.68 -0.15 3.00
N TRP A 305 -16.47 -0.02 3.55
CA TRP A 305 -16.18 0.76 4.75
C TRP A 305 -15.09 1.80 4.49
N GLY A 306 -15.27 2.98 5.10
CA GLY A 306 -14.21 4.00 5.11
C GLY A 306 -13.08 3.59 6.05
N LEU A 307 -13.31 3.81 7.34
CA LEU A 307 -12.43 3.41 8.43
C LEU A 307 -13.10 2.35 9.31
N GLU A 308 -12.39 1.25 9.57
CA GLU A 308 -12.79 0.16 10.45
C GLU A 308 -11.89 0.14 11.69
N ILE A 309 -12.45 0.34 12.88
CA ILE A 309 -11.68 0.42 14.12
C ILE A 309 -12.13 -0.75 15.03
N ILE A 310 -11.22 -1.69 15.30
CA ILE A 310 -11.49 -2.88 16.12
C ILE A 310 -10.51 -2.94 17.32
N PRO A 311 -10.53 -1.98 18.24
CA PRO A 311 -9.75 -2.07 19.47
C PRO A 311 -10.52 -2.86 20.53
N PRO A 312 -9.82 -3.43 21.53
CA PRO A 312 -10.47 -3.92 22.72
C PRO A 312 -11.14 -2.77 23.49
N ASN A 313 -12.10 -3.13 24.34
CA ASN A 313 -13.00 -2.19 25.02
C ASN A 313 -12.34 -1.22 26.04
N THR A 314 -11.01 -1.26 26.14
CA THR A 314 -10.19 -0.69 27.22
C THR A 314 -9.09 0.24 26.71
N HIS A 315 -8.99 0.46 25.39
CA HIS A 315 -7.85 1.14 24.79
C HIS A 315 -8.14 2.62 24.50
N PRO A 316 -7.14 3.51 24.63
CA PRO A 316 -7.27 4.89 24.16
C PRO A 316 -7.39 4.88 22.64
N ILE A 317 -8.57 5.20 22.15
CA ILE A 317 -8.88 5.44 20.74
C ILE A 317 -8.72 6.94 20.51
N ASP A 318 -8.08 7.32 19.41
CA ASP A 318 -7.83 8.72 19.04
C ASP A 318 -8.10 8.88 17.54
N ILE A 319 -9.34 9.18 17.17
CA ILE A 319 -9.82 9.28 15.79
C ILE A 319 -10.29 10.70 15.56
N ASP A 320 -9.52 11.46 14.80
CA ASP A 320 -9.67 12.91 14.75
C ASP A 320 -9.46 13.45 13.33
N HIS A 321 -10.27 14.44 12.93
CA HIS A 321 -10.10 15.16 11.66
C HIS A 321 -10.06 14.28 10.40
N ASN A 322 -10.68 13.10 10.40
CA ASN A 322 -10.72 12.24 9.21
C ASN A 322 -11.98 12.52 8.37
N LEU A 323 -11.83 12.48 7.05
CA LEU A 323 -12.91 12.68 6.09
C LEU A 323 -13.22 11.36 5.37
N VAL A 324 -14.46 10.87 5.49
CA VAL A 324 -14.95 9.72 4.72
C VAL A 324 -16.16 10.16 3.92
N HIS A 325 -16.06 10.12 2.60
CA HIS A 325 -17.13 10.62 1.75
C HIS A 325 -17.41 9.67 0.59
N SER A 326 -18.69 9.36 0.34
CA SER A 326 -19.05 8.36 -0.66
C SER A 326 -19.28 9.01 -2.00
N ARG A 327 -18.40 8.65 -2.93
CA ARG A 327 -18.58 8.83 -4.36
C ARG A 327 -18.38 7.46 -5.02
N THR A 328 -19.20 6.48 -4.66
CA THR A 328 -19.16 5.19 -5.35
C THR A 328 -19.47 5.44 -6.83
N THR A 329 -18.52 5.19 -7.73
CA THR A 329 -18.82 5.09 -9.16
C THR A 329 -19.77 3.91 -9.30
N SER A 330 -21.00 4.18 -9.68
CA SER A 330 -22.13 3.25 -9.74
C SER A 330 -21.95 2.10 -10.75
N VAL A 331 -20.98 1.22 -10.54
CA VAL A 331 -20.74 0.05 -11.41
C VAL A 331 -20.96 -1.27 -10.66
N ASP A 332 -20.58 -1.35 -9.38
CA ASP A 332 -20.89 -2.54 -8.58
C ASP A 332 -22.27 -2.38 -7.94
N GLU A 333 -23.35 -2.58 -8.69
CA GLU A 333 -24.65 -2.88 -8.05
C GLU A 333 -24.80 -4.38 -7.77
N GLU A 334 -23.95 -5.23 -8.35
CA GLU A 334 -23.97 -6.69 -8.18
C GLU A 334 -23.83 -7.11 -6.71
N TRP A 335 -23.16 -6.31 -5.86
CA TRP A 335 -23.13 -6.61 -4.43
C TRP A 335 -24.49 -6.49 -3.74
N ARG A 336 -25.38 -5.64 -4.27
CA ARG A 336 -26.74 -5.45 -3.74
C ARG A 336 -27.65 -6.64 -4.03
N THR A 337 -27.32 -7.43 -5.05
CA THR A 337 -28.10 -8.60 -5.45
C THR A 337 -27.65 -9.88 -4.74
N LEU A 338 -26.55 -9.83 -3.97
CA LEU A 338 -26.12 -10.96 -3.15
C LEU A 338 -27.10 -11.21 -1.99
N PRO A 339 -27.49 -12.47 -1.73
CA PRO A 339 -28.43 -12.78 -0.66
C PRO A 339 -27.90 -12.32 0.71
N ALA A 340 -28.64 -11.41 1.36
CA ALA A 340 -28.28 -10.86 2.68
C ALA A 340 -28.05 -11.92 3.76
N ALA A 341 -28.72 -13.07 3.62
CA ALA A 341 -28.64 -14.19 4.55
C ALA A 341 -27.29 -14.93 4.53
N ARG A 342 -26.47 -14.77 3.48
CA ARG A 342 -25.26 -15.58 3.32
C ARG A 342 -24.03 -14.96 4.01
N TYR A 343 -24.00 -13.64 4.25
CA TYR A 343 -22.77 -12.93 4.66
C TYR A 343 -22.93 -11.76 5.66
N GLY A 344 -24.08 -11.56 6.32
CA GLY A 344 -24.19 -10.65 7.49
C GLY A 344 -23.96 -9.15 7.20
N LEU A 345 -24.48 -8.69 6.06
CA LEU A 345 -24.22 -7.42 5.37
C LEU A 345 -24.35 -6.14 6.25
N GLN A 346 -23.35 -5.25 6.17
CA GLN A 346 -23.49 -3.82 6.52
C GLN A 346 -22.61 -2.96 5.60
N SER A 347 -23.23 -2.18 4.71
CA SER A 347 -22.63 -0.97 4.16
C SER A 347 -22.60 0.05 5.28
N ALA A 348 -21.43 0.48 5.72
CA ALA A 348 -21.34 1.40 6.84
C ALA A 348 -20.22 2.41 6.60
N ALA A 349 -20.65 3.67 6.59
CA ALA A 349 -19.80 4.83 6.73
C ALA A 349 -19.27 4.79 8.16
N TYR A 350 -17.94 4.79 8.33
CA TYR A 350 -17.32 4.66 9.65
C TYR A 350 -17.86 3.49 10.50
N THR A 351 -17.45 2.26 10.20
CA THR A 351 -17.67 1.18 11.18
C THR A 351 -16.60 1.29 12.27
N ILE A 352 -16.80 2.20 13.23
CA ILE A 352 -15.89 2.31 14.38
C ILE A 352 -16.18 1.22 15.42
N PHE A 353 -17.33 0.53 15.38
CA PHE A 353 -17.66 -0.79 15.96
C PHE A 353 -19.19 -0.91 16.07
N ARG A 354 -19.76 -2.07 15.73
CA ARG A 354 -21.21 -2.36 15.61
C ARG A 354 -22.05 -2.20 16.88
N LYS A 355 -21.47 -1.84 18.03
CA LYS A 355 -22.18 -1.79 19.34
C LYS A 355 -21.89 -0.59 20.25
N ARG A 356 -21.06 0.40 19.88
CA ARG A 356 -20.58 1.40 20.88
C ARG A 356 -20.61 2.87 20.49
N PHE A 357 -21.01 3.23 19.27
CA PHE A 357 -21.13 4.64 18.85
C PHE A 357 -22.59 5.09 18.83
N HIS A 358 -23.38 4.67 19.81
CA HIS A 358 -24.72 5.21 19.97
C HIS A 358 -24.59 6.71 20.33
N PRO A 359 -25.40 7.62 19.75
CA PRO A 359 -25.35 9.06 20.03
C PRO A 359 -25.43 9.40 21.52
N ASP A 360 -26.06 8.53 22.30
CA ASP A 360 -26.25 8.69 23.75
C ASP A 360 -25.06 8.18 24.58
N THR A 361 -24.09 7.50 23.97
CA THR A 361 -22.87 6.98 24.63
C THR A 361 -21.65 7.18 23.72
N PRO A 362 -21.16 8.42 23.56
CA PRO A 362 -20.02 8.70 22.69
C PRO A 362 -18.75 8.01 23.22
N VAL A 363 -17.93 7.48 22.31
CA VAL A 363 -16.62 6.92 22.65
C VAL A 363 -15.63 8.05 22.87
N LYS A 364 -14.91 8.00 23.99
CA LYS A 364 -13.88 8.98 24.33
C LYS A 364 -12.74 8.92 23.29
N GLY A 365 -12.32 10.09 22.80
CA GLY A 365 -11.20 10.24 21.86
C GLY A 365 -11.60 10.15 20.38
N VAL A 366 -12.88 10.28 20.05
CA VAL A 366 -13.33 10.52 18.68
C VAL A 366 -13.81 11.97 18.57
N GLY A 367 -13.19 12.76 17.70
CA GLY A 367 -13.46 14.20 17.51
C GLY A 367 -13.44 14.62 16.04
N ASP A 368 -14.20 15.65 15.68
CA ASP A 368 -14.14 16.38 14.40
C ASP A 368 -13.94 15.53 13.12
N ASN A 369 -14.65 14.41 12.97
CA ASN A 369 -14.59 13.59 11.76
C ASN A 369 -15.80 13.88 10.85
N ILE A 370 -15.63 13.94 9.53
CA ILE A 370 -16.75 14.09 8.59
C ILE A 370 -17.09 12.73 7.99
N SER A 371 -18.39 12.40 8.00
CA SER A 371 -18.93 11.29 7.23
C SER A 371 -20.04 11.77 6.30
N TRP A 372 -19.81 11.67 4.99
CA TRP A 372 -20.66 12.36 4.02
C TRP A 372 -21.19 11.42 2.92
N LYS A 373 -22.53 11.39 2.76
CA LYS A 373 -23.32 10.59 1.78
C LYS A 373 -22.98 9.10 1.67
N TRP A 374 -22.33 8.50 2.67
CA TRP A 374 -21.87 7.10 2.59
C TRP A 374 -22.92 6.05 2.93
N ASN A 375 -24.02 6.43 3.58
CA ASN A 375 -25.19 5.56 3.72
C ASN A 375 -26.50 6.33 3.48
N PRO A 376 -27.17 6.16 2.33
CA PRO A 376 -28.42 6.86 2.05
C PRO A 376 -29.66 6.24 2.72
N GLU A 377 -29.57 5.04 3.31
CA GLU A 377 -30.75 4.29 3.83
C GLU A 377 -30.97 4.42 5.35
N ARG A 378 -30.08 5.08 6.08
CA ARG A 378 -30.15 5.23 7.54
C ARG A 378 -30.19 6.69 7.95
N ALA A 379 -31.37 7.17 8.33
CA ALA A 379 -31.59 8.51 8.85
C ALA A 379 -30.85 8.79 10.19
N ASP A 380 -30.30 7.75 10.83
CA ASP A 380 -29.57 7.78 12.09
C ASP A 380 -28.04 7.73 11.94
N ASP A 381 -27.50 7.58 10.72
CA ASP A 381 -26.07 7.79 10.40
C ASP A 381 -25.76 9.30 10.39
N ARG A 382 -26.11 9.95 11.51
CA ARG A 382 -25.83 11.35 11.79
C ARG A 382 -24.33 11.58 11.64
N ASP A 383 -24.02 12.51 10.76
CA ASP A 383 -22.73 13.15 10.61
C ASP A 383 -22.06 13.31 11.99
N PHE A 384 -20.91 12.66 12.21
CA PHE A 384 -20.08 12.91 13.39
C PHE A 384 -19.35 14.25 13.27
N GLY A 385 -19.45 14.91 12.12
CA GLY A 385 -18.99 16.26 11.88
C GLY A 385 -20.13 17.24 12.14
N HIS A 386 -19.90 18.20 13.00
CA HIS A 386 -20.90 19.15 13.50
C HIS A 386 -21.48 20.16 12.47
N GLY A 387 -21.53 19.88 11.16
CA GLY A 387 -21.72 20.91 10.13
C GLY A 387 -22.74 20.60 9.02
N SER A 388 -23.39 21.64 8.50
CA SER A 388 -23.92 21.63 7.14
C SER A 388 -22.75 21.91 6.18
N TYR A 389 -22.19 20.87 5.58
CA TYR A 389 -21.11 21.02 4.61
C TYR A 389 -21.69 21.33 3.23
N SER A 390 -21.17 22.34 2.55
CA SER A 390 -21.40 22.50 1.12
C SER A 390 -20.73 21.33 0.42
N ASP A 391 -21.50 20.35 -0.07
CA ASP A 391 -20.97 19.27 -0.91
C ASP A 391 -20.18 19.84 -2.09
N PRO A 392 -18.84 19.75 -2.12
CA PRO A 392 -18.08 20.29 -3.22
C PRO A 392 -17.99 19.31 -4.38
N GLY A 393 -18.42 18.05 -4.20
CA GLY A 393 -18.30 16.98 -5.17
C GLY A 393 -16.86 16.55 -5.50
N ARG A 394 -15.82 17.03 -4.82
CA ARG A 394 -14.41 16.80 -5.18
C ARG A 394 -14.01 15.31 -5.10
N THR A 395 -13.55 14.77 -6.21
CA THR A 395 -12.98 13.41 -6.41
C THR A 395 -11.51 13.50 -6.78
N LEU A 396 -10.82 12.36 -6.91
CA LEU A 396 -9.47 12.34 -7.45
C LEU A 396 -9.41 12.82 -8.91
N GLY A 397 -10.46 12.55 -9.69
CA GLY A 397 -10.61 13.10 -11.05
C GLY A 397 -10.72 14.63 -11.06
N ASP A 398 -11.50 15.21 -10.13
CA ASP A 398 -11.57 16.67 -9.98
C ASP A 398 -10.23 17.27 -9.54
N TYR A 399 -9.45 16.55 -8.73
CA TYR A 399 -8.10 17.00 -8.38
C TYR A 399 -7.17 17.02 -9.59
N TYR A 400 -7.26 16.02 -10.47
CA TYR A 400 -6.52 16.02 -11.73
C TYR A 400 -6.92 17.20 -12.64
N GLN A 401 -8.22 17.51 -12.75
CA GLN A 401 -8.70 18.71 -13.45
C GLN A 401 -8.11 19.99 -12.85
N HIS A 402 -8.09 20.07 -11.52
CA HIS A 402 -7.48 21.19 -10.81
C HIS A 402 -5.99 21.33 -11.16
N LEU A 403 -5.21 20.25 -11.09
CA LEU A 403 -3.79 20.24 -11.48
C LEU A 403 -3.60 20.72 -12.92
N ARG A 404 -4.42 20.24 -13.86
CA ARG A 404 -4.42 20.72 -15.25
C ARG A 404 -4.67 22.23 -15.33
N SER A 405 -5.69 22.73 -14.64
CA SER A 405 -6.06 24.14 -14.66
C SER A 405 -4.98 25.08 -14.10
N THR A 406 -4.10 24.56 -13.23
CA THR A 406 -2.98 25.32 -12.67
C THR A 406 -1.71 25.29 -13.53
N GLY A 407 -1.70 24.53 -14.64
CA GLY A 407 -0.52 24.33 -15.48
C GLY A 407 0.50 23.34 -14.91
N ALA A 408 0.19 22.66 -13.80
CA ALA A 408 1.11 21.72 -13.16
C ALA A 408 1.45 20.52 -14.08
N LEU A 409 0.48 20.05 -14.87
CA LEU A 409 0.69 18.91 -15.77
C LEU A 409 1.69 19.23 -16.89
N ASP A 410 1.61 20.43 -17.46
CA ASP A 410 2.53 20.86 -18.53
C ASP A 410 3.93 21.07 -17.95
N GLN A 411 4.03 21.67 -16.76
CA GLN A 411 5.29 21.82 -16.03
C GLN A 411 5.98 20.48 -15.79
N TRP A 412 5.23 19.47 -15.35
CA TRP A 412 5.80 18.14 -15.03
C TRP A 412 6.31 17.36 -16.23
N VAL A 413 5.72 17.60 -17.41
CA VAL A 413 6.24 17.03 -18.65
C VAL A 413 7.51 17.76 -19.08
N GLU A 414 7.53 19.09 -18.93
CA GLU A 414 8.70 19.92 -19.28
C GLU A 414 9.91 19.63 -18.39
N ASP A 415 9.70 19.45 -17.08
CA ASP A 415 10.77 19.20 -16.10
C ASP A 415 11.12 17.72 -15.89
N GLY A 416 10.36 16.81 -16.52
CA GLY A 416 10.59 15.37 -16.44
C GLY A 416 10.16 14.73 -15.12
N THR A 417 9.27 15.35 -14.35
CA THR A 417 8.63 14.73 -13.18
C THR A 417 7.77 13.52 -13.58
N VAL A 418 7.11 13.61 -14.73
CA VAL A 418 6.32 12.52 -15.34
C VAL A 418 6.67 12.39 -16.82
N ASP A 419 6.72 11.16 -17.32
CA ASP A 419 7.11 10.92 -18.72
C ASP A 419 6.01 11.38 -19.71
N LYS A 420 4.74 11.29 -19.31
CA LYS A 420 3.58 11.66 -20.13
C LYS A 420 2.35 11.95 -19.27
N VAL A 421 1.40 12.69 -19.86
CA VAL A 421 0.07 12.96 -19.29
C VAL A 421 -0.99 12.36 -20.19
N ARG A 422 -1.96 11.63 -19.62
CA ARG A 422 -3.05 11.01 -20.38
C ARG A 422 -3.91 12.09 -21.04
N THR A 423 -4.15 11.93 -22.34
CA THR A 423 -5.01 12.81 -23.12
C THR A 423 -6.48 12.36 -23.06
N GLY A 424 -7.41 13.29 -22.90
CA GLY A 424 -8.83 13.09 -23.23
C GLY A 424 -9.79 12.91 -22.05
N ALA A 425 -9.41 12.22 -20.98
CA ALA A 425 -10.25 12.08 -19.79
C ALA A 425 -9.60 12.77 -18.60
N ASP A 426 -10.39 13.52 -17.84
CA ASP A 426 -9.97 14.04 -16.55
C ASP A 426 -10.67 13.23 -15.45
N ASP A 427 -10.08 12.06 -15.16
CA ASP A 427 -10.65 11.02 -14.33
C ASP A 427 -9.64 10.48 -13.29
N PHE A 428 -10.12 9.61 -12.41
CA PHE A 428 -9.32 8.90 -11.41
C PHE A 428 -8.12 8.16 -12.03
N GLU A 429 -8.34 7.51 -13.17
CA GLU A 429 -7.33 6.73 -13.87
C GLU A 429 -6.19 7.61 -14.38
N SER A 430 -6.51 8.82 -14.83
CA SER A 430 -5.52 9.78 -15.33
C SER A 430 -4.60 10.29 -14.21
N PHE A 431 -5.14 10.54 -13.01
CA PHE A 431 -4.29 10.83 -11.86
C PHE A 431 -3.41 9.64 -11.48
N LEU A 432 -3.98 8.44 -11.40
CA LEU A 432 -3.20 7.27 -11.02
C LEU A 432 -2.12 6.91 -12.03
N GLU A 433 -2.34 7.12 -13.33
CA GLU A 433 -1.28 6.94 -14.34
C GLU A 433 -0.07 7.83 -14.02
N LEU A 434 -0.29 9.10 -13.65
CA LEU A 434 0.79 9.99 -13.20
C LEU A 434 1.44 9.50 -11.91
N ALA A 435 0.64 9.04 -10.95
CA ALA A 435 1.15 8.60 -9.66
C ALA A 435 2.02 7.33 -9.75
N LEU A 436 1.66 6.42 -10.65
CA LEU A 436 2.32 5.12 -10.83
C LEU A 436 3.52 5.17 -11.79
N HIS A 437 3.61 6.19 -12.67
CA HIS A 437 4.67 6.32 -13.68
C HIS A 437 5.56 7.55 -13.47
N ARG A 438 5.82 7.91 -12.21
CA ARG A 438 6.75 9.01 -11.89
C ARG A 438 8.19 8.63 -12.20
N SER A 439 8.92 9.61 -12.69
CA SER A 439 10.34 9.46 -12.99
C SER A 439 11.15 9.26 -11.68
N PRO A 440 12.37 8.69 -11.74
CA PRO A 440 13.23 8.50 -10.56
C PRO A 440 13.47 9.80 -9.80
N GLY A 441 13.37 9.76 -8.47
CA GLY A 441 13.56 10.92 -7.60
C GLY A 441 12.44 11.98 -7.64
N ALA A 442 11.40 11.81 -8.45
CA ALA A 442 10.35 12.80 -8.65
C ALA A 442 9.16 12.60 -7.68
N TRP A 443 9.26 13.24 -6.50
CA TRP A 443 8.25 13.17 -5.42
C TRP A 443 7.61 14.53 -5.11
N ASP A 444 7.00 15.14 -6.12
CA ASP A 444 6.27 16.40 -5.97
C ASP A 444 5.10 16.24 -4.96
N ALA A 445 5.01 17.16 -4.00
CA ALA A 445 3.99 17.12 -2.95
C ALA A 445 2.55 17.18 -3.50
N ARG A 446 2.33 17.80 -4.66
CA ARG A 446 1.02 17.83 -5.34
C ARG A 446 0.65 16.46 -5.92
N LEU A 447 1.60 15.56 -6.14
CA LEU A 447 1.33 14.17 -6.47
C LEU A 447 1.26 13.28 -5.21
N SER A 448 1.41 13.81 -4.00
CA SER A 448 1.32 13.03 -2.76
C SER A 448 -0.10 13.01 -2.17
N ALA A 449 -0.32 12.19 -1.14
CA ALA A 449 -1.56 12.22 -0.37
C ALA A 449 -1.82 13.61 0.25
N SER A 450 -0.78 14.39 0.58
CA SER A 450 -0.93 15.74 1.12
C SER A 450 -1.69 16.64 0.14
N GLY A 451 -1.23 16.74 -1.11
CA GLY A 451 -1.88 17.61 -2.10
C GLY A 451 -3.31 17.18 -2.42
N ILE A 452 -3.56 15.87 -2.50
CA ILE A 452 -4.92 15.34 -2.71
C ILE A 452 -5.81 15.70 -1.51
N ASN A 453 -5.33 15.44 -0.29
CA ASN A 453 -6.09 15.66 0.92
C ASN A 453 -6.41 17.14 1.11
N ASP A 454 -5.43 18.03 0.92
CA ASP A 454 -5.63 19.48 1.01
C ASP A 454 -6.73 19.95 0.04
N TYR A 455 -6.71 19.47 -1.21
CA TYR A 455 -7.73 19.78 -2.20
C TYR A 455 -9.12 19.28 -1.80
N ILE A 456 -9.25 18.03 -1.37
CA ILE A 456 -10.55 17.47 -1.01
C ILE A 456 -11.09 18.16 0.25
N ARG A 457 -10.27 18.31 1.29
CA ARG A 457 -10.62 18.93 2.59
C ARG A 457 -11.07 20.38 2.45
N THR A 458 -10.38 21.16 1.60
CA THR A 458 -10.79 22.54 1.28
C THR A 458 -12.25 22.60 0.81
N GLY A 459 -12.72 21.60 0.08
CA GLY A 459 -14.11 21.54 -0.38
C GLY A 459 -15.14 21.35 0.74
N PHE A 460 -14.73 20.78 1.87
CA PHE A 460 -15.54 20.63 3.08
C PHE A 460 -15.35 21.79 4.07
N GLY A 461 -14.57 22.81 3.72
CA GLY A 461 -14.26 23.94 4.60
C GLY A 461 -13.26 23.61 5.71
N TRP A 462 -12.48 22.54 5.53
CA TRP A 462 -11.36 22.15 6.39
C TRP A 462 -10.03 22.70 5.88
#